data_AF-A0A3D5VV00-F1
#
_entry.id   AF-A0A3D5VV00-F1
#
_cell.length_a   1.000
_cell.length_b   1.000
_cell.length_c   1.000
_cell.angle_alpha   90.00
_cell.angle_beta   90.00
_cell.angle_gamma   90.00
#
_symmetry.space_group_name_H-M   'P 1'
#
loop_
_entity.id
_entity.type
_entity.pdbx_description
1 polymer ?
#
loop_
_entity_poly.entity_id
_entity_poly.type
_entity_poly.pdbx_seq_one_letter_code
_entity_poly.pdbx_strand_id
1 'polypeptide(L)'
;MKYIKTELGQQAFKERSPLFSARQRSTFILFDGNKTLEQVLTAAAGMGVTVEDVEHMVAQGFLTPAAGSTTALGPVATAEAIQKAEDAARPPSNRTPQERYADAKPIATKLTAGLGLRGFRLNLSVEAAAGFDDLLTLLPKIQDAVGGKLASELERALKD
;
A
#
# COMPACT_ATOMS: atom_id res chain seq x y z
N MET A 1 -0.36 -23.37 0.67
CA MET A 1 -0.65 -22.12 1.45
C MET A 1 -2.02 -21.58 1.06
N LYS A 2 -2.76 -20.95 1.99
CA LYS A 2 -4.09 -20.36 1.73
C LYS A 2 -3.96 -18.84 1.68
N TYR A 3 -4.78 -18.18 0.87
CA TYR A 3 -4.83 -16.72 0.79
C TYR A 3 -6.25 -16.21 1.07
N ILE A 4 -6.33 -15.13 1.83
CA ILE A 4 -7.58 -14.40 2.10
C ILE A 4 -7.52 -13.02 1.45
N LYS A 5 -8.70 -12.52 1.07
CA LYS A 5 -8.87 -11.18 0.52
C LYS A 5 -8.65 -10.15 1.61
N THR A 6 -7.76 -9.20 1.36
CA THR A 6 -7.60 -8.04 2.24
C THR A 6 -8.72 -7.04 1.99
N GLU A 7 -8.95 -6.13 2.94
CA GLU A 7 -9.92 -5.03 2.75
C GLU A 7 -9.52 -4.13 1.57
N LEU A 8 -8.22 -3.86 1.41
CA LEU A 8 -7.66 -3.13 0.26
C LEU A 8 -8.03 -3.80 -1.07
N GLY A 9 -7.86 -5.12 -1.17
CA GLY A 9 -8.21 -5.88 -2.37
C GLY A 9 -9.71 -5.86 -2.65
N GLN A 10 -10.54 -5.94 -1.61
CA GLN A 10 -12.00 -5.90 -1.75
C GLN A 10 -12.49 -4.51 -2.21
N GLN A 11 -11.92 -3.44 -1.66
CA GLN A 11 -12.22 -2.06 -2.06
C GLN A 11 -11.79 -1.80 -3.52
N ALA A 12 -10.54 -2.13 -3.86
CA ALA A 12 -10.02 -1.97 -5.22
C ALA A 12 -10.80 -2.83 -6.24
N PHE A 13 -11.29 -3.99 -5.83
CA PHE A 13 -12.18 -4.81 -6.64
C PHE A 13 -13.54 -4.12 -6.83
N LYS A 14 -14.16 -3.60 -5.77
CA LYS A 14 -15.46 -2.91 -5.83
C LYS A 14 -15.41 -1.66 -6.71
N GLU A 15 -14.35 -0.88 -6.61
CA GLU A 15 -14.16 0.39 -7.35
C GLU A 15 -13.74 0.19 -8.81
N ARG A 16 -13.60 -1.07 -9.26
CA ARG A 16 -13.05 -1.39 -10.59
C ARG A 16 -11.69 -0.74 -10.83
N SER A 17 -10.85 -0.74 -9.79
CA SER A 17 -9.53 -0.11 -9.84
C SER A 17 -8.71 -0.63 -11.03
N PRO A 18 -8.02 0.27 -11.77
CA PRO A 18 -7.15 -0.11 -12.88
C PRO A 18 -5.92 -0.91 -12.42
N LEU A 19 -5.65 -0.97 -11.11
CA LEU A 19 -4.59 -1.78 -10.52
C LEU A 19 -4.84 -3.29 -10.66
N PHE A 20 -6.07 -3.68 -11.00
CA PHE A 20 -6.40 -5.05 -11.33
C PHE A 20 -6.45 -5.27 -12.85
N SER A 21 -5.65 -6.19 -13.35
CA SER A 21 -5.86 -6.72 -14.71
C SER A 21 -7.14 -7.55 -14.81
N ALA A 22 -7.72 -7.64 -16.00
CA ALA A 22 -8.94 -8.42 -16.23
C ALA A 22 -8.82 -9.88 -15.74
N ARG A 23 -7.64 -10.49 -15.86
CA ARG A 23 -7.34 -11.85 -15.37
C ARG A 23 -7.28 -11.90 -13.83
N GLN A 24 -6.57 -10.97 -13.21
CA GLN A 24 -6.46 -10.90 -11.75
C GLN A 24 -7.81 -10.66 -11.06
N ARG A 25 -8.73 -9.92 -11.69
CA ARG A 25 -10.09 -9.73 -11.15
C ARG A 25 -10.84 -11.06 -11.06
N SER A 26 -10.79 -11.85 -12.12
CA SER A 26 -11.44 -13.17 -12.16
C SER A 26 -10.84 -14.11 -11.12
N THR A 27 -9.51 -14.13 -10.97
CA THR A 27 -8.83 -14.93 -9.94
C THR A 27 -9.14 -14.44 -8.54
N PHE A 28 -9.19 -13.13 -8.32
CA PHE A 28 -9.49 -12.54 -7.02
C PHE A 28 -10.80 -13.07 -6.45
N ILE A 29 -11.83 -13.23 -7.29
CA ILE A 29 -13.13 -13.77 -6.87
C ILE A 29 -12.98 -15.15 -6.21
N LEU A 30 -12.07 -16.00 -6.71
CA LEU A 30 -11.84 -17.37 -6.26
C LEU A 30 -11.14 -17.48 -4.89
N PHE A 31 -10.50 -16.41 -4.42
CA PHE A 31 -9.88 -16.39 -3.10
C PHE A 31 -10.94 -16.11 -2.03
N ASP A 32 -11.34 -17.13 -1.29
CA ASP A 32 -12.36 -17.06 -0.24
C ASP A 32 -11.84 -17.51 1.13
N GLY A 33 -10.55 -17.81 1.24
CA GLY A 33 -9.93 -18.38 2.44
C GLY A 33 -10.12 -19.89 2.61
N ASN A 34 -10.96 -20.52 1.78
CA ASN A 34 -11.19 -21.97 1.84
C ASN A 34 -10.26 -22.74 0.90
N LYS A 35 -9.97 -22.18 -0.29
CA LYS A 35 -9.12 -22.81 -1.30
C LYS A 35 -7.63 -22.52 -1.07
N THR A 36 -6.79 -23.53 -1.30
CA THR A 36 -5.33 -23.35 -1.33
C THR A 36 -4.88 -22.76 -2.66
N LEU A 37 -3.66 -22.18 -2.68
CA LEU A 37 -3.05 -21.64 -3.91
C LEU A 37 -3.15 -22.59 -5.10
N GLU A 38 -2.76 -23.85 -4.89
CA GLU A 38 -2.75 -24.89 -5.92
C GLU A 38 -4.15 -25.19 -6.46
N GLN A 39 -5.17 -25.18 -5.59
CA GLN A 39 -6.56 -25.35 -6.00
C GLN A 39 -7.09 -24.15 -6.79
N VAL A 40 -6.69 -22.93 -6.42
CA VAL A 40 -7.06 -21.72 -7.15
C VAL A 40 -6.37 -21.69 -8.52
N LEU A 41 -5.08 -22.04 -8.59
CA LEU A 41 -4.34 -22.14 -9.86
C LEU A 41 -4.92 -23.23 -10.76
N THR A 42 -5.29 -24.38 -10.21
CA THR A 42 -5.95 -25.45 -10.96
C THR A 42 -7.32 -25.00 -11.50
N ALA A 43 -8.11 -24.31 -10.68
CA ALA A 43 -9.41 -23.78 -11.10
C ALA A 43 -9.29 -22.62 -12.10
N ALA A 44 -8.18 -21.86 -12.05
CA ALA A 44 -7.90 -20.72 -12.92
C ALA A 44 -6.98 -21.06 -14.11
N ALA A 45 -6.58 -22.32 -14.26
CA ALA A 45 -5.69 -22.77 -15.34
C ALA A 45 -6.26 -22.46 -16.74
N GLY A 46 -7.58 -22.58 -16.91
CA GLY A 46 -8.27 -22.23 -18.15
C GLY A 46 -8.32 -20.72 -18.47
N MET A 47 -7.96 -19.86 -17.51
CA MET A 47 -7.92 -18.41 -17.66
C MET A 47 -6.48 -17.86 -17.82
N GLY A 48 -5.47 -18.74 -17.85
CA GLY A 48 -4.07 -18.37 -18.02
C GLY A 48 -3.48 -17.61 -16.83
N VAL A 49 -3.95 -17.93 -15.62
CA VAL A 49 -3.49 -17.32 -14.37
C VAL A 49 -2.28 -18.08 -13.86
N THR A 50 -1.24 -17.34 -13.50
CA THR A 50 0.04 -17.90 -13.05
C THR A 50 0.27 -17.68 -11.56
N VAL A 51 1.30 -18.34 -11.02
CA VAL A 51 1.77 -18.08 -9.65
C VAL A 51 2.21 -16.63 -9.50
N GLU A 52 2.89 -16.08 -10.52
CA GLU A 52 3.35 -14.68 -10.55
C GLU A 52 2.16 -13.71 -10.39
N ASP A 53 1.02 -13.97 -11.02
CA ASP A 53 -0.18 -13.12 -10.85
C ASP A 53 -0.64 -13.06 -9.38
N VAL A 54 -0.56 -14.18 -8.67
CA VAL A 54 -0.94 -14.26 -7.24
C VAL A 54 0.10 -13.55 -6.38
N GLU A 55 1.39 -13.72 -6.68
CA GLU A 55 2.47 -12.99 -5.99
C GLU A 55 2.35 -11.48 -6.19
N HIS A 56 2.03 -11.04 -7.42
CA HIS A 56 1.71 -9.65 -7.70
C HIS A 56 0.52 -9.16 -6.87
N MET A 57 -0.55 -9.94 -6.73
CA MET A 57 -1.70 -9.57 -5.91
C MET A 57 -1.36 -9.51 -4.40
N VAL A 58 -0.43 -10.33 -3.93
CA VAL A 58 0.10 -10.27 -2.56
C VAL A 58 1.00 -9.03 -2.39
N ALA A 59 1.88 -8.74 -3.35
CA ALA A 59 2.76 -7.58 -3.34
C ALA A 59 1.99 -6.25 -3.41
N GLN A 60 0.85 -6.22 -4.12
CA GLN A 60 -0.08 -5.09 -4.15
C GLN A 60 -0.96 -5.01 -2.89
N GLY A 61 -0.84 -5.98 -1.98
CA GLY A 61 -1.61 -6.03 -0.73
C GLY A 61 -3.08 -6.40 -0.90
N PHE A 62 -3.48 -6.99 -2.04
CA PHE A 62 -4.85 -7.45 -2.29
C PHE A 62 -5.15 -8.81 -1.66
N LEU A 63 -4.12 -9.66 -1.54
CA LEU A 63 -4.20 -10.96 -0.89
C LEU A 63 -3.19 -11.02 0.26
N THR A 64 -3.58 -11.68 1.35
CA THR A 64 -2.66 -11.99 2.44
C THR A 64 -2.70 -13.49 2.74
N PRO A 65 -1.57 -14.14 3.05
CA PRO A 65 -1.55 -15.54 3.44
C PRO A 65 -2.37 -15.73 4.73
N ALA A 66 -3.35 -16.62 4.69
CA ALA A 66 -4.14 -16.98 5.85
C ALA A 66 -3.27 -17.84 6.78
N ALA A 67 -2.80 -17.23 7.87
CA ALA A 67 -2.01 -17.91 8.88
C ALA A 67 -2.85 -18.98 9.57
N GLY A 68 -2.74 -20.22 9.09
CA GLY A 68 -3.36 -21.42 9.66
C GLY A 68 -2.32 -22.52 9.81
N SER A 69 -1.61 -22.46 10.95
CA SER A 69 -0.85 -23.52 11.61
C SER A 69 0.24 -24.26 10.83
N THR A 70 1.51 -23.87 11.06
CA THR A 70 2.38 -24.68 11.94
C THR A 70 3.65 -23.93 12.33
N THR A 71 3.80 -23.82 13.66
CA THR A 71 5.03 -23.86 14.45
C THR A 71 6.05 -22.73 14.30
N ALA A 72 6.08 -21.91 15.35
CA ALA A 72 7.24 -21.15 15.77
C ALA A 72 8.48 -22.06 15.91
N LEU A 73 9.48 -21.78 15.08
CA LEU A 73 10.90 -21.90 15.41
C LEU A 73 11.56 -20.67 14.76
N GLY A 74 11.87 -19.65 15.57
CA GLY A 74 12.83 -18.62 15.14
C GLY A 74 14.26 -19.14 15.30
N PRO A 75 15.29 -18.27 15.16
CA PRO A 75 15.36 -17.05 14.37
C PRO A 75 16.66 -16.97 13.56
N VAL A 76 16.65 -16.41 12.34
CA VAL A 76 17.79 -15.60 11.85
C VAL A 76 17.29 -14.54 10.87
N ALA A 77 17.47 -13.28 11.29
CA ALA A 77 17.53 -12.02 10.53
C ALA A 77 17.07 -12.05 9.07
N THR A 78 16.04 -11.27 8.72
CA THR A 78 16.27 -9.83 8.53
C THR A 78 15.21 -9.02 9.26
N ALA A 79 15.61 -8.51 10.42
CA ALA A 79 14.89 -7.52 11.17
C ALA A 79 15.12 -6.17 10.50
N GLU A 80 14.07 -5.56 9.96
CA GLU A 80 13.94 -4.09 9.88
C GLU A 80 12.51 -3.61 9.52
N ALA A 81 11.63 -4.43 8.95
CA ALA A 81 10.32 -3.92 8.49
C ALA A 81 9.10 -4.22 9.40
N ILE A 82 9.30 -4.77 10.60
CA ILE A 82 8.20 -5.08 11.55
C ILE A 82 7.92 -3.92 12.54
N GLN A 83 8.69 -2.83 12.50
CA GLN A 83 8.51 -1.71 13.44
C GLN A 83 7.53 -0.65 12.93
N LYS A 84 6.26 -1.00 12.74
CA LYS A 84 5.14 -0.06 12.98
C LYS A 84 3.76 -0.69 13.03
N ALA A 85 3.65 -1.91 13.55
CA ALA A 85 2.40 -2.29 14.20
C ALA A 85 2.44 -1.71 15.63
N GLU A 86 1.36 -1.03 16.04
CA GLU A 86 0.98 -0.81 17.45
C GLU A 86 1.46 0.42 18.26
N ASP A 87 1.68 1.61 17.68
CA ASP A 87 1.64 2.84 18.50
C ASP A 87 0.63 3.86 17.97
N ALA A 88 -0.64 3.67 18.37
CA ALA A 88 -1.40 4.67 19.13
C ALA A 88 -2.88 4.29 19.11
N ALA A 89 -3.37 3.83 20.26
CA ALA A 89 -4.77 3.85 20.59
C ALA A 89 -5.32 5.29 20.45
N ARG A 90 -6.23 5.52 19.49
CA ARG A 90 -7.29 6.57 19.48
C ARG A 90 -8.12 6.47 18.18
N PRO A 91 -9.47 6.46 18.23
CA PRO A 91 -10.26 7.01 17.14
C PRO A 91 -10.28 8.55 17.24
N PRO A 92 -10.60 9.35 16.21
CA PRO A 92 -11.19 8.98 14.91
C PRO A 92 -10.47 9.60 13.69
N SER A 93 -10.13 8.77 12.73
CA SER A 93 -10.11 9.11 11.31
C SER A 93 -10.40 7.81 10.58
N ASN A 94 -11.48 7.75 9.80
CA ASN A 94 -11.88 6.57 9.03
C ASN A 94 -10.85 6.14 7.96
N ARG A 95 -9.67 6.77 7.93
CA ARG A 95 -8.63 6.58 6.93
C ARG A 95 -7.42 5.87 7.50
N THR A 96 -7.08 4.77 6.85
CA THR A 96 -5.83 4.05 7.05
C THR A 96 -4.62 4.94 6.69
N PRO A 97 -3.43 4.67 7.25
CA PRO A 97 -2.20 5.39 6.88
C PRO A 97 -1.90 5.33 5.37
N GLN A 98 -2.36 4.27 4.71
CA GLN A 98 -2.18 4.03 3.28
C GLN A 98 -3.05 4.95 2.43
N GLU A 99 -4.29 5.20 2.84
CA GLU A 99 -5.18 6.18 2.20
C GLU A 99 -4.67 7.61 2.38
N ARG A 100 -4.15 7.93 3.57
CA ARG A 100 -3.51 9.24 3.84
C ARG A 100 -2.27 9.45 2.97
N TYR A 101 -1.45 8.42 2.84
CA TYR A 101 -0.31 8.46 1.92
C TYR A 101 -0.74 8.64 0.46
N ALA A 102 -1.78 7.91 0.01
CA ALA A 102 -2.28 8.01 -1.35
C ALA A 102 -2.84 9.42 -1.68
N ASP A 103 -3.50 10.07 -0.72
CA ASP A 103 -4.02 11.44 -0.85
C ASP A 103 -2.90 12.50 -0.77
N ALA A 104 -1.95 12.30 0.15
CA ALA A 104 -0.87 13.24 0.39
C ALA A 104 0.23 13.22 -0.68
N LYS A 105 0.53 12.06 -1.29
CA LYS A 105 1.58 11.92 -2.32
C LYS A 105 1.40 12.87 -3.52
N PRO A 106 0.24 12.93 -4.20
CA PRO A 106 0.06 13.84 -5.34
C PRO A 106 0.15 15.32 -4.93
N ILE A 107 -0.27 15.66 -3.70
CA ILE A 107 -0.16 17.03 -3.16
C ILE A 107 1.32 17.38 -2.97
N ALA A 108 2.10 16.50 -2.34
CA ALA A 108 3.54 16.68 -2.15
C ALA A 108 4.30 16.82 -3.48
N THR A 109 3.99 15.99 -4.48
CA THR A 109 4.61 16.06 -5.81
C THR A 109 4.28 17.38 -6.50
N LYS A 110 3.02 17.83 -6.45
CA LYS A 110 2.60 19.11 -7.06
C LYS A 110 3.28 20.31 -6.40
N LEU A 111 3.34 20.31 -5.07
CA LEU A 111 3.99 21.37 -4.28
C LEU A 111 5.48 21.46 -4.58
N THR A 112 6.17 20.33 -4.65
CA THR A 112 7.62 20.29 -4.89
C THR A 112 7.98 20.52 -6.36
N ALA A 113 7.14 20.12 -7.31
CA ALA A 113 7.30 20.44 -8.72
C ALA A 113 7.15 21.95 -9.00
N GLY A 114 6.29 22.65 -8.26
CA GLY A 114 6.07 24.10 -8.39
C GLY A 114 7.26 24.97 -7.97
N LEU A 115 8.25 24.41 -7.27
CA LEU A 115 9.47 25.12 -6.83
C LEU A 115 10.56 25.20 -7.90
N GLY A 116 10.37 24.56 -9.05
CA GLY A 116 11.36 24.52 -10.13
C GLY A 116 12.67 23.82 -9.72
N LEU A 117 13.81 24.26 -10.27
CA LEU A 117 15.13 23.64 -10.04
C LEU A 117 15.53 23.56 -8.56
N ARG A 118 15.07 24.50 -7.72
CA ARG A 118 15.34 24.48 -6.27
C ARG A 118 14.60 23.35 -5.56
N GLY A 119 13.43 22.94 -6.05
CA GLY A 119 12.65 21.83 -5.51
C GLY A 119 12.92 20.49 -6.15
N PHE A 120 13.71 20.42 -7.22
CA PHE A 120 13.93 19.18 -7.98
C PHE A 120 14.42 18.00 -7.12
N ARG A 121 15.38 18.26 -6.22
CA ARG A 121 15.88 17.24 -5.27
C ARG A 121 14.81 16.80 -4.28
N LEU A 122 13.98 17.74 -3.83
CA LEU A 122 12.91 17.46 -2.90
C LEU A 122 11.78 16.68 -3.57
N ASN A 123 11.47 16.99 -4.83
CA ASN A 123 10.54 16.24 -5.65
C ASN A 123 11.00 14.79 -5.85
N LEU A 124 12.28 14.56 -6.18
CA LEU A 124 12.84 13.21 -6.25
C LEU A 124 12.70 12.44 -4.93
N SER A 125 12.92 13.09 -3.79
CA SER A 125 12.71 12.48 -2.48
C SER A 125 11.24 12.12 -2.23
N VAL A 126 10.30 12.96 -2.68
CA VAL A 126 8.86 12.70 -2.60
C VAL A 126 8.42 11.57 -3.54
N GLU A 127 9.01 11.47 -4.74
CA GLU A 127 8.73 10.37 -5.66
C GLU A 127 9.30 9.03 -5.17
N ALA A 128 10.45 9.07 -4.49
CA ALA A 128 11.11 7.91 -3.89
C ALA A 128 10.45 7.46 -2.57
N ALA A 129 9.68 8.34 -1.91
CA ALA A 129 8.89 7.96 -0.74
C ALA A 129 7.92 6.83 -1.12
N ALA A 130 7.96 5.72 -0.36
CA ALA A 130 7.16 4.54 -0.62
C ALA A 130 6.01 4.39 0.39
N GLY A 131 5.98 5.22 1.44
CA GLY A 131 4.93 5.15 2.46
C GLY A 131 4.67 6.45 3.22
N PHE A 132 3.67 6.35 4.09
CA PHE A 132 3.20 7.44 4.96
C PHE A 132 4.31 8.04 5.82
N ASP A 133 5.18 7.19 6.37
CA ASP A 133 6.29 7.60 7.23
C ASP A 133 7.32 8.43 6.47
N ASP A 134 7.71 7.99 5.26
CA ASP A 134 8.61 8.73 4.39
C ASP A 134 8.06 10.12 4.07
N LEU A 135 6.77 10.22 3.74
CA LEU A 135 6.14 11.50 3.43
C LEU A 135 6.09 12.43 4.66
N LEU A 136 5.89 11.88 5.86
CA LEU A 136 5.96 12.63 7.12
C LEU A 136 7.36 13.16 7.40
N THR A 137 8.42 12.38 7.13
CA THR A 137 9.80 12.85 7.30
C THR A 137 10.17 13.98 6.32
N LEU A 138 9.52 14.02 5.15
CA LEU A 138 9.72 15.05 4.14
C LEU A 138 8.87 16.30 4.36
N LEU A 139 7.75 16.19 5.08
CA LEU A 139 6.86 17.30 5.41
C LEU A 139 7.58 18.58 5.91
N PRO A 140 8.48 18.54 6.91
CA PRO A 140 9.15 19.75 7.39
C PRO A 140 10.05 20.40 6.34
N LYS A 141 10.68 19.59 5.46
CA LYS A 141 11.49 20.10 4.35
C LYS A 141 10.62 20.73 3.26
N ILE A 142 9.45 20.15 3.00
CA ILE A 142 8.45 20.72 2.09
C ILE A 142 7.92 22.04 2.66
N GLN A 143 7.60 22.10 3.94
CA GLN A 143 7.13 23.31 4.63
C GLN A 143 8.14 24.46 4.54
N ASP A 144 9.43 24.17 4.75
CA ASP A 144 10.50 25.17 4.62
C ASP A 144 10.62 25.68 3.18
N ALA A 145 10.50 24.78 2.19
CA ALA A 145 10.69 25.11 0.78
C ALA A 145 9.49 25.82 0.12
N VAL A 146 8.24 25.42 0.44
CA VAL A 146 7.01 25.99 -0.16
C VAL A 146 6.33 27.03 0.72
N GLY A 147 6.71 27.12 2.00
CA GLY A 147 6.07 27.95 3.01
C GLY A 147 4.86 27.27 3.65
N GLY A 148 4.68 27.50 4.97
CA GLY A 148 3.66 26.82 5.79
C GLY A 148 2.23 26.93 5.27
N LYS A 149 1.88 28.03 4.57
CA LYS A 149 0.53 28.21 4.01
C LYS A 149 0.21 27.22 2.88
N LEU A 150 1.16 26.93 2.00
CA LEU A 150 0.98 25.97 0.91
C LEU A 150 1.12 24.52 1.39
N ALA A 151 1.96 24.29 2.40
CA ALA A 151 2.13 22.97 3.00
C ALA A 151 1.01 22.55 3.97
N SER A 152 0.09 23.46 4.31
CA SER A 152 -1.05 23.16 5.19
C SER A 152 -2.01 22.13 4.57
N GLU A 153 -2.15 22.13 3.24
CA GLU A 153 -2.95 21.14 2.50
C GLU A 153 -2.35 19.73 2.62
N LEU A 154 -1.03 19.63 2.46
CA LEU A 154 -0.28 18.38 2.63
C LEU A 154 -0.33 17.88 4.08
N GLU A 155 -0.19 18.80 5.04
CA GLU A 155 -0.24 18.45 6.46
C GLU A 155 -1.62 17.90 6.84
N ARG A 156 -2.69 18.48 6.31
CA ARG A 156 -4.05 17.99 6.52
C ARG A 156 -4.23 16.60 5.93
N ALA A 157 -3.77 16.36 4.70
CA ALA A 157 -3.85 15.03 4.08
C ALA A 157 -3.10 13.94 4.87
N LEU A 158 -2.08 14.31 5.66
CA LEU A 158 -1.33 13.38 6.52
C LEU A 158 -1.94 13.21 7.93
N LYS A 159 -2.57 14.26 8.48
CA LYS A 159 -3.08 14.27 9.86
C LYS A 159 -4.58 13.89 9.99
N ASP A 160 -5.37 14.07 8.93
CA ASP A 160 -6.81 13.79 8.82
C ASP A 160 -7.06 12.36 8.32
#